data_AF-A0A1H5Z6T8-F1
#
_entry.id   AF-A0A1H5Z6T8-F1
#
_cell.length_a   1.000
_cell.length_b   1.000
_cell.length_c   1.000
_cell.angle_alpha   90.00
_cell.angle_beta   90.00
_cell.angle_gamma   90.00
#
_symmetry.space_group_name_H-M   'P 1'
#
loop_
_entity.id
_entity.type
_entity.pdbx_description
1 polymer ?
#
loop_
_entity_poly.entity_id
_entity_poly.type
_entity_poly.pdbx_seq_one_letter_code
_entity_poly.pdbx_strand_id
1 'polypeptide(L)'
;MKLPFLASFIILAVFFNISMRRVSRKIEKKEADFWEKEREANSVRRKSLENLEYIHIPYNLLPFDTAGDNEALQKAEDELKALQFEKIVNFTGISNTDLKLEYGTANITALTQYDQNYTTLVRALQNWGELLYNAGRFEDAANVLEFAVKTRTDISGTYRLLVDMYKTKLGLSEEEIQKKIDGLIPIAKNLNSLSKNQILNMLGVETPTQKKKAPLVTF
;
A
#
# COMPACT_ATOMS: atom_id res chain seq x y z
N MET A 1 37.68 -42.50 22.03
CA MET A 1 37.35 -41.52 20.96
C MET A 1 36.09 -40.72 21.32
N LYS A 2 36.13 -39.84 22.35
CA LYS A 2 34.98 -38.98 22.76
C LYS A 2 35.35 -37.51 23.04
N LEU A 3 36.65 -37.20 23.16
CA LEU A 3 37.17 -35.85 23.39
C LEU A 3 37.01 -34.86 22.22
N PRO A 4 37.20 -35.23 20.92
CA PRO A 4 37.05 -34.26 19.84
C PRO A 4 35.58 -33.85 19.60
N PHE A 5 34.62 -34.73 19.91
CA PHE A 5 33.20 -34.42 19.84
C PHE A 5 32.78 -33.40 20.90
N LEU A 6 33.25 -33.58 22.15
CA LEU A 6 33.01 -32.63 23.23
C LEU A 6 33.67 -31.26 22.95
N ALA A 7 34.90 -31.25 22.44
CA ALA A 7 35.59 -30.01 22.08
C ALA A 7 34.87 -29.26 20.93
N SER A 8 34.41 -29.98 19.90
CA SER A 8 33.61 -29.41 18.81
C SER A 8 32.28 -28.82 19.31
N PHE A 9 31.60 -29.53 20.22
CA PHE A 9 30.36 -29.07 20.85
C PHE A 9 30.57 -27.80 21.70
N ILE A 10 31.67 -27.73 22.46
CA ILE A 10 32.03 -26.54 23.23
C ILE A 10 32.30 -25.34 22.31
N ILE A 11 33.04 -25.53 21.21
CA ILE A 11 33.30 -24.47 20.23
C ILE A 11 31.98 -23.99 19.60
N LEU A 12 31.09 -24.91 19.25
CA LEU A 12 29.75 -24.58 18.72
C LEU A 12 28.91 -23.79 19.74
N ALA A 13 28.90 -24.22 21.00
CA ALA A 13 28.17 -23.53 22.07
C ALA A 13 28.71 -22.11 22.33
N VAL A 14 30.04 -21.94 22.32
CA VAL A 14 30.69 -20.63 22.43
C VAL A 14 30.33 -19.74 21.24
N PHE A 15 30.43 -20.28 20.02
CA PHE A 15 30.05 -19.57 18.81
C PHE A 15 28.57 -19.15 18.81
N PHE A 16 27.67 -20.05 19.22
CA PHE A 16 26.24 -19.77 19.34
C PHE A 16 25.95 -18.68 20.37
N ASN A 17 26.62 -18.71 21.53
CA ASN A 17 26.48 -17.68 22.56
C ASN A 17 26.95 -16.30 22.06
N ILE A 18 28.09 -16.24 21.36
CA ILE A 18 28.59 -15.00 20.75
C ILE A 18 27.60 -14.48 19.70
N SER A 19 27.06 -15.37 18.86
CA SER A 19 26.06 -15.01 17.86
C SER A 19 24.78 -14.45 18.49
N MET A 20 24.26 -15.13 19.52
CA MET A 20 23.09 -14.64 20.27
C MET A 20 23.36 -13.27 20.88
N ARG A 21 24.49 -13.06 21.55
CA ARG A 21 24.85 -11.75 22.12
C ARG A 21 24.95 -10.64 21.05
N ARG A 22 25.48 -10.96 19.86
CA ARG A 22 25.52 -10.01 18.74
C ARG A 22 24.13 -9.66 18.24
N VAL A 23 23.21 -10.63 18.19
CA VAL A 23 21.80 -10.38 17.83
C VAL A 23 21.12 -9.55 18.91
N SER A 24 21.27 -9.90 20.20
CA SER A 24 20.71 -9.13 21.32
C SER A 24 21.17 -7.68 21.31
N ARG A 25 22.48 -7.42 21.18
CA ARG A 25 23.01 -6.05 21.08
C ARG A 25 22.44 -5.27 19.90
N LYS A 26 22.21 -5.93 18.76
CA LYS A 26 21.58 -5.29 17.59
C LYS A 26 20.11 -4.97 17.84
N ILE A 27 19.39 -5.81 18.59
CA ILE A 27 18.00 -5.57 18.97
C ILE A 27 17.93 -4.40 19.97
N GLU A 28 18.71 -4.45 21.05
CA GLU A 28 18.80 -3.39 22.06
C GLU A 28 19.13 -2.04 21.44
N LYS A 29 20.12 -2.00 20.52
CA LYS A 29 20.47 -0.75 19.83
C LYS A 29 19.30 -0.22 18.99
N LYS A 30 18.64 -1.08 18.20
CA LYS A 30 17.48 -0.66 17.40
C LYS A 30 16.34 -0.14 18.27
N GLU A 31 16.14 -0.76 19.43
CA GLU A 31 15.11 -0.35 20.38
C GLU A 31 15.45 1.01 21.00
N ALA A 32 16.71 1.22 21.40
CA ALA A 32 17.19 2.51 21.89
C ALA A 32 17.04 3.61 20.82
N ASP A 33 17.48 3.35 19.59
CA ASP A 33 17.35 4.27 18.45
C ASP A 33 15.87 4.60 18.17
N PHE A 34 14.98 3.61 18.26
CA PHE A 34 13.53 3.81 18.11
C PHE A 34 12.96 4.70 19.21
N TRP A 35 13.29 4.41 20.47
CA TRP A 35 12.82 5.22 21.60
C TRP A 35 13.37 6.64 21.57
N GLU A 36 14.60 6.84 21.10
CA GLU A 36 15.18 8.17 20.90
C GLU A 36 14.42 8.95 19.84
N LYS A 37 14.23 8.35 18.66
CA LYS A 37 13.43 8.95 17.59
C LYS A 37 12.00 9.27 18.03
N GLU A 38 11.37 8.39 18.79
CA GLU A 38 10.01 8.61 19.31
C GLU A 38 9.97 9.75 20.34
N ARG A 39 10.99 9.88 21.20
CA ARG A 39 11.08 11.04 22.12
C ARG A 39 11.22 12.35 21.37
N GLU A 40 12.08 12.40 20.35
CA GLU A 40 12.24 13.57 19.49
C GLU A 40 10.92 13.93 18.81
N ALA A 41 10.26 12.95 18.20
CA ALA A 41 8.99 13.11 17.52
C ALA A 41 7.87 13.69 18.41
N ASN A 42 7.84 13.29 19.70
CA ASN A 42 6.86 13.79 20.67
C ASN A 42 7.13 15.23 21.15
N SER A 43 8.30 15.80 20.83
CA SER A 43 8.65 17.18 21.17
C SER A 43 8.44 18.18 20.03
N VAL A 44 8.14 17.70 18.82
CA VAL A 44 8.01 18.55 17.64
C VAL A 44 6.75 19.40 17.71
N ARG A 45 6.93 20.73 17.59
CA ARG A 45 5.85 21.70 17.53
C ARG A 45 4.97 21.50 16.30
N ARG A 46 3.70 21.89 16.42
CA ARG A 46 2.73 21.87 15.33
C ARG A 46 3.25 22.65 14.11
N LYS A 47 3.15 22.04 12.92
CA LYS A 47 3.43 22.69 11.63
C LYS A 47 2.15 22.84 10.80
N SER A 48 2.21 23.67 9.76
CA SER A 48 1.10 23.83 8.81
C SER A 48 0.85 22.53 8.04
N LEU A 49 -0.41 22.27 7.69
CA LEU A 49 -0.84 21.12 6.88
C LEU A 49 -1.25 21.54 5.45
N GLU A 50 -1.08 22.80 5.08
CA GLU A 50 -1.57 23.35 3.80
C GLU A 50 -0.88 22.75 2.58
N ASN A 51 0.37 22.30 2.71
CA ASN A 51 1.19 21.78 1.61
C ASN A 51 1.05 20.26 1.41
N LEU A 52 0.06 19.62 2.03
CA LEU A 52 -0.19 18.20 1.83
C LEU A 52 -0.75 17.91 0.43
N GLU A 53 -0.39 16.75 -0.13
CA GLU A 53 -0.92 16.24 -1.40
C GLU A 53 -2.35 15.72 -1.19
N TYR A 54 -3.31 16.65 -1.12
CA TYR A 54 -4.73 16.32 -0.94
C TYR A 54 -5.32 15.65 -2.18
N ILE A 55 -6.04 14.56 -1.95
CA ILE A 55 -6.76 13.84 -3.00
C ILE A 55 -8.16 14.42 -3.15
N HIS A 56 -8.50 14.83 -4.36
CA HIS A 56 -9.83 15.33 -4.71
C HIS A 56 -10.54 14.33 -5.63
N ILE A 57 -11.79 13.99 -5.31
CA ILE A 57 -12.60 13.06 -6.09
C ILE A 57 -13.19 13.83 -7.30
N PRO A 58 -12.89 13.42 -8.56
CA PRO A 58 -13.36 14.12 -9.74
C PRO A 58 -14.78 13.65 -10.11
N TYR A 59 -15.79 14.28 -9.52
CA TYR A 59 -17.20 13.98 -9.74
C TYR A 59 -17.65 14.07 -11.20
N ASN A 60 -17.00 14.92 -11.99
CA ASN A 60 -17.29 15.10 -13.41
C ASN A 60 -16.73 13.98 -14.31
N LEU A 61 -15.80 13.18 -13.79
CA LEU A 61 -15.05 12.17 -14.56
C LEU A 61 -15.46 10.75 -14.19
N LEU A 62 -15.98 10.57 -12.98
CA LEU A 62 -16.46 9.29 -12.48
C LEU A 62 -17.95 9.12 -12.80
N PRO A 63 -18.43 7.88 -13.00
CA PRO A 63 -19.78 7.58 -13.46
C PRO A 63 -20.83 7.70 -12.33
N PHE A 64 -20.84 8.81 -11.61
CA PHE A 64 -21.82 9.07 -10.56
C PHE A 64 -23.23 9.23 -11.14
N ASP A 65 -24.23 8.90 -10.33
CA ASP A 65 -25.66 8.98 -10.65
C ASP A 65 -26.07 8.10 -11.84
N THR A 66 -25.28 7.05 -12.12
CA THR A 66 -25.55 6.10 -13.19
C THR A 66 -25.98 4.72 -12.69
N ALA A 67 -26.13 4.55 -11.37
CA ALA A 67 -26.49 3.28 -10.75
C ALA A 67 -27.87 2.72 -11.18
N GLY A 68 -28.79 3.56 -11.67
CA GLY A 68 -30.16 3.15 -12.01
C GLY A 68 -30.85 2.52 -10.80
N ASP A 69 -31.46 1.35 -10.99
CA ASP A 69 -32.15 0.58 -9.94
C ASP A 69 -31.22 -0.38 -9.16
N ASN A 70 -29.91 -0.36 -9.41
CA ASN A 70 -28.98 -1.25 -8.74
C ASN A 70 -28.57 -0.69 -7.36
N GLU A 71 -29.21 -1.19 -6.31
CA GLU A 71 -28.96 -0.79 -4.92
C GLU A 71 -27.48 -0.90 -4.50
N ALA A 72 -26.76 -1.91 -5.00
CA ALA A 72 -25.35 -2.10 -4.65
C ALA A 72 -24.47 -1.01 -5.27
N LEU A 73 -24.76 -0.59 -6.51
CA LEU A 73 -24.06 0.53 -7.16
C LEU A 73 -24.41 1.87 -6.50
N GLN A 74 -25.68 2.09 -6.15
CA GLN A 74 -26.10 3.30 -5.43
C GLN A 74 -25.34 3.44 -4.10
N LYS A 75 -25.28 2.35 -3.33
CA LYS A 75 -24.54 2.34 -2.05
C LYS A 75 -23.04 2.64 -2.24
N ALA A 76 -22.42 2.07 -3.27
CA ALA A 76 -21.01 2.32 -3.56
C ALA A 76 -20.74 3.78 -3.97
N GLU A 77 -21.66 4.40 -4.71
CA GLU A 77 -21.61 5.83 -5.03
C GLU A 77 -21.78 6.70 -3.77
N ASP A 78 -22.73 6.35 -2.90
CA ASP A 78 -23.01 7.08 -1.66
C ASP A 78 -21.82 7.06 -0.70
N GLU A 79 -21.11 5.92 -0.60
CA GLU A 79 -19.87 5.80 0.17
C GLU A 79 -18.79 6.78 -0.32
N LEU A 80 -18.69 7.00 -1.63
CA LEU A 80 -17.76 7.98 -2.20
C LEU A 80 -18.25 9.43 -2.03
N LYS A 81 -19.55 9.68 -2.19
CA LYS A 81 -20.18 10.98 -1.93
C LYS A 81 -19.98 11.44 -0.50
N ALA A 82 -20.00 10.52 0.47
CA ALA A 82 -19.72 10.81 1.87
C ALA A 82 -18.29 11.36 2.10
N LEU A 83 -17.33 10.99 1.23
CA LEU A 83 -15.94 11.43 1.32
C LEU A 83 -15.67 12.77 0.60
N GLN A 84 -16.67 13.38 -0.05
CA GLN A 84 -16.45 14.54 -0.92
C GLN A 84 -15.85 15.77 -0.23
N PHE A 85 -16.23 15.99 1.03
CA PHE A 85 -15.78 17.13 1.84
C PHE A 85 -14.70 16.75 2.85
N GLU A 86 -14.33 15.47 2.87
CA GLU A 86 -13.32 14.95 3.76
C GLU A 86 -11.92 15.29 3.26
N LYS A 87 -10.99 15.45 4.20
CA LYS A 87 -9.58 15.60 3.87
C LYS A 87 -8.97 14.23 3.71
N ILE A 88 -8.38 13.97 2.55
CA ILE A 88 -7.86 12.67 2.15
C ILE A 88 -6.41 12.86 1.74
N VAL A 89 -5.50 12.13 2.38
CA VAL A 89 -4.08 12.12 2.05
C VAL A 89 -3.56 10.70 2.19
N ASN A 90 -2.78 10.25 1.21
CA ASN A 90 -2.15 8.93 1.24
C ASN A 90 -0.85 8.98 2.05
N PHE A 91 -0.87 8.43 3.27
CA PHE A 91 0.33 8.26 4.10
C PHE A 91 0.84 6.81 4.14
N THR A 92 0.42 5.98 3.18
CA THR A 92 0.83 4.58 3.10
C THR A 92 2.34 4.43 3.15
N GLY A 93 2.83 3.65 4.10
CA GLY A 93 4.25 3.37 4.29
C GLY A 93 5.01 4.43 5.11
N ILE A 94 4.35 5.47 5.60
CA ILE A 94 4.93 6.48 6.50
C ILE A 94 4.53 6.13 7.94
N SER A 95 5.50 6.09 8.86
CA SER A 95 5.22 5.76 10.26
C SER A 95 4.63 6.96 11.01
N ASN A 96 3.84 6.70 12.06
CA ASN A 96 3.34 7.77 12.93
C ASN A 96 4.48 8.60 13.53
N THR A 97 5.61 7.99 13.85
CA THR A 97 6.81 8.70 14.34
C THR A 97 7.34 9.67 13.29
N ASP A 98 7.39 9.27 12.01
CA ASP A 98 7.80 10.14 10.91
C ASP A 98 6.81 11.29 10.70
N LEU A 99 5.49 11.01 10.73
CA LEU A 99 4.45 12.04 10.64
C LEU A 99 4.54 13.05 11.78
N LYS A 100 4.82 12.59 13.01
CA LYS A 100 5.06 13.46 14.16
C LYS A 100 6.31 14.33 13.97
N LEU A 101 7.40 13.79 13.44
CA LEU A 101 8.63 14.55 13.17
C LEU A 101 8.41 15.62 12.09
N GLU A 102 7.64 15.27 11.06
CA GLU A 102 7.41 16.14 9.92
C GLU A 102 6.37 17.23 10.22
N TYR A 103 5.25 16.88 10.84
CA TYR A 103 4.09 17.77 11.00
C TYR A 103 3.79 18.16 12.45
N GLY A 104 4.48 17.57 13.42
CA GLY A 104 4.30 17.81 14.85
C GLY A 104 3.25 16.91 15.50
N THR A 105 3.46 16.60 16.78
CA THR A 105 2.62 15.65 17.54
C THR A 105 1.17 16.10 17.63
N ALA A 106 0.92 17.41 17.73
CA ALA A 106 -0.42 17.97 17.84
C ALA A 106 -1.30 17.73 16.58
N ASN A 107 -0.68 17.44 15.43
CA ASN A 107 -1.41 17.16 14.19
C ASN A 107 -1.70 15.67 14.00
N ILE A 108 -1.16 14.77 14.83
CA ILE A 108 -1.22 13.33 14.57
C ILE A 108 -2.65 12.80 14.46
N THR A 109 -3.57 13.28 15.29
CA THR A 109 -4.99 12.90 15.23
C THR A 109 -5.61 13.26 13.88
N ALA A 110 -5.31 14.45 13.34
CA ALA A 110 -5.82 14.87 12.04
C ALA A 110 -5.20 14.05 10.90
N LEU A 111 -3.89 13.79 10.95
CA LEU A 111 -3.19 12.99 9.94
C LEU A 111 -3.69 11.55 9.90
N THR A 112 -3.91 10.94 11.07
CA THR A 112 -4.53 9.61 11.18
C THR A 112 -5.94 9.60 10.58
N GLN A 113 -6.74 10.65 10.80
CA GLN A 113 -8.06 10.76 10.16
C GLN A 113 -7.94 10.86 8.63
N TYR A 114 -6.98 11.64 8.11
CA TYR A 114 -6.79 11.79 6.67
C TYR A 114 -6.34 10.47 6.02
N ASP A 115 -5.49 9.70 6.70
CA ASP A 115 -5.08 8.37 6.27
C ASP A 115 -6.23 7.36 6.30
N GLN A 116 -7.07 7.42 7.34
CA GLN A 116 -8.26 6.58 7.45
C GLN A 116 -9.26 6.91 6.33
N ASN A 117 -9.45 8.20 6.02
CA ASN A 117 -10.28 8.64 4.90
C ASN A 117 -9.71 8.12 3.56
N TYR A 118 -8.38 8.10 3.39
CA TYR A 118 -7.74 7.50 2.22
C TYR A 118 -7.98 5.99 2.13
N THR A 119 -7.86 5.27 3.24
CA THR A 119 -8.16 3.84 3.31
C THR A 119 -9.60 3.55 2.91
N THR A 120 -10.55 4.37 3.38
CA THR A 120 -11.96 4.26 2.99
C THR A 120 -12.14 4.53 1.50
N LEU A 121 -11.50 5.58 0.97
CA LEU A 121 -11.56 5.93 -0.46
C LEU A 121 -11.13 4.78 -1.35
N VAL A 122 -9.93 4.22 -1.14
CA VAL A 122 -9.40 3.17 -2.04
C VAL A 122 -10.24 1.89 -1.99
N ARG A 123 -10.80 1.56 -0.82
CA ARG A 123 -11.71 0.42 -0.67
C ARG A 123 -13.05 0.66 -1.38
N ALA A 124 -13.60 1.86 -1.25
CA ALA A 124 -14.84 2.25 -1.94
C ALA A 124 -14.66 2.23 -3.46
N LEU A 125 -13.55 2.78 -3.98
CA LEU A 125 -13.22 2.74 -5.40
C LEU A 125 -13.04 1.30 -5.92
N GLN A 126 -12.34 0.45 -5.17
CA GLN A 126 -12.19 -0.97 -5.54
C GLN A 126 -13.55 -1.67 -5.61
N ASN A 127 -14.38 -1.49 -4.57
CA ASN A 127 -15.70 -2.09 -4.50
C ASN A 127 -16.60 -1.61 -5.65
N TRP A 128 -16.63 -0.30 -5.90
CA TRP A 128 -17.42 0.28 -6.98
C TRP A 128 -16.98 -0.22 -8.36
N GLY A 129 -15.67 -0.24 -8.62
CA GLY A 129 -15.13 -0.76 -9.88
C GLY A 129 -15.43 -2.25 -10.08
N GLU A 130 -15.40 -3.05 -9.02
CA GLU A 130 -15.79 -4.48 -9.08
C GLU A 130 -17.28 -4.67 -9.36
N LEU A 131 -18.15 -3.87 -8.73
CA LEU A 131 -19.59 -3.89 -9.02
C LEU A 131 -19.90 -3.48 -10.46
N LEU A 132 -19.25 -2.44 -10.98
CA LEU A 132 -19.38 -2.00 -12.37
C LEU A 132 -18.89 -3.08 -13.34
N TYR A 133 -17.75 -3.71 -13.04
CA TYR A 133 -17.22 -4.83 -13.81
C TYR A 133 -18.22 -6.00 -13.87
N ASN A 134 -18.80 -6.38 -12.73
CA ASN A 134 -19.78 -7.46 -12.65
C ASN A 134 -21.11 -7.11 -13.37
N ALA A 135 -21.47 -5.84 -13.44
CA ALA A 135 -22.61 -5.35 -14.20
C ALA A 135 -22.34 -5.24 -15.73
N GLY A 136 -21.12 -5.60 -16.19
CA GLY A 136 -20.73 -5.49 -17.60
C GLY A 136 -20.40 -4.06 -18.05
N ARG A 137 -20.35 -3.10 -17.13
CA ARG A 137 -20.04 -1.69 -17.41
C ARG A 137 -18.53 -1.48 -17.38
N PHE A 138 -17.82 -2.06 -18.35
CA PHE A 138 -16.36 -2.14 -18.34
C PHE A 138 -15.66 -0.79 -18.52
N GLU A 139 -16.20 0.13 -19.32
CA GLU A 139 -15.62 1.47 -19.48
C GLU A 139 -15.69 2.28 -18.17
N ASP A 140 -16.85 2.23 -17.51
CA ASP A 140 -17.07 2.88 -16.22
C ASP A 140 -16.19 2.27 -15.12
N ALA A 141 -16.11 0.95 -15.07
CA ALA A 141 -15.22 0.24 -14.15
C ALA A 141 -13.75 0.63 -14.38
N ALA A 142 -13.31 0.73 -15.64
CA ALA A 142 -11.97 1.17 -15.97
C ALA A 142 -11.70 2.60 -15.50
N ASN A 143 -12.62 3.55 -15.74
CA ASN A 143 -12.47 4.93 -15.29
C ASN A 143 -12.33 5.04 -13.76
N VAL A 144 -13.15 4.32 -13.01
CA VAL A 144 -13.09 4.28 -11.54
C VAL A 144 -11.78 3.70 -11.04
N LEU A 145 -11.35 2.57 -11.60
CA LEU A 145 -10.13 1.89 -11.17
C LEU A 145 -8.86 2.62 -11.64
N GLU A 146 -8.87 3.27 -12.81
CA GLU A 146 -7.80 4.16 -13.26
C GLU A 146 -7.63 5.35 -12.32
N PHE A 147 -8.74 5.92 -11.82
CA PHE A 147 -8.68 6.95 -10.79
C PHE A 147 -8.07 6.41 -9.49
N ALA A 148 -8.44 5.21 -9.05
CA ALA A 148 -7.82 4.57 -7.88
C ALA A 148 -6.31 4.39 -8.04
N VAL A 149 -5.84 4.04 -9.24
CA VAL A 149 -4.39 3.98 -9.53
C VAL A 149 -3.76 5.38 -9.46
N LYS A 150 -4.40 6.41 -10.02
CA LYS A 150 -3.90 7.80 -9.93
C LYS A 150 -3.75 8.28 -8.49
N THR A 151 -4.61 7.83 -7.56
CA THR A 151 -4.48 8.10 -6.12
C THR A 151 -3.44 7.22 -5.40
N ARG A 152 -2.67 6.43 -6.16
CA ARG A 152 -1.64 5.49 -5.68
C ARG A 152 -2.19 4.34 -4.83
N THR A 153 -3.34 3.78 -5.21
CA THR A 153 -3.87 2.56 -4.55
C THR A 153 -2.86 1.41 -4.61
N ASP A 154 -2.80 0.66 -3.52
CA ASP A 154 -1.99 -0.54 -3.35
C ASP A 154 -2.83 -1.83 -3.36
N ILE A 155 -4.12 -1.73 -3.71
CA ILE A 155 -5.02 -2.87 -3.84
C ILE A 155 -4.71 -3.62 -5.14
N SER A 156 -4.15 -4.82 -5.02
CA SER A 156 -3.80 -5.66 -6.19
C SER A 156 -5.02 -6.04 -7.05
N GLY A 157 -6.21 -6.11 -6.44
CA GLY A 157 -7.49 -6.32 -7.14
C GLY A 157 -7.77 -5.27 -8.22
N THR A 158 -7.39 -4.00 -7.98
CA THR A 158 -7.58 -2.89 -8.92
C THR A 158 -6.79 -3.17 -10.20
N TYR A 159 -5.49 -3.45 -10.06
CA TYR A 159 -4.61 -3.71 -11.20
C TYR A 159 -5.01 -4.98 -11.95
N ARG A 160 -5.41 -6.03 -11.22
CA ARG A 160 -5.92 -7.27 -11.83
C ARG A 160 -7.12 -7.01 -12.74
N LEU A 161 -8.12 -6.28 -12.24
CA LEU A 161 -9.33 -5.95 -13.01
C LEU A 161 -9.01 -5.05 -14.21
N LEU A 162 -8.14 -4.03 -14.04
CA LEU A 162 -7.72 -3.17 -15.15
C LEU A 162 -7.03 -3.98 -16.26
N VAL A 163 -6.09 -4.86 -15.92
CA VAL A 163 -5.39 -5.69 -16.90
C VAL A 163 -6.37 -6.62 -17.63
N ASP A 164 -7.31 -7.23 -16.91
CA ASP A 164 -8.34 -8.08 -17.51
C ASP A 164 -9.25 -7.29 -18.48
N MET A 165 -9.71 -6.11 -18.08
CA MET A 165 -10.57 -5.26 -18.90
C MET A 165 -9.86 -4.77 -20.16
N TYR A 166 -8.62 -4.28 -20.03
CA TYR A 166 -7.84 -3.81 -21.18
C TYR A 166 -7.64 -4.92 -22.21
N LYS A 167 -7.33 -6.14 -21.75
CA LYS A 167 -7.03 -7.27 -22.64
C LYS A 167 -8.24 -7.95 -23.23
N THR A 168 -9.37 -8.00 -22.51
CA THR A 168 -10.47 -8.91 -22.88
C THR A 168 -11.83 -8.26 -23.07
N LYS A 169 -12.06 -7.06 -22.51
CA LYS A 169 -13.41 -6.47 -22.43
C LYS A 169 -13.58 -5.21 -23.28
N LEU A 170 -12.53 -4.39 -23.37
CA LEU A 170 -12.62 -3.04 -23.96
C LEU A 170 -12.32 -3.00 -25.47
N GLY A 171 -12.01 -4.14 -26.09
CA GLY A 171 -11.77 -4.22 -27.54
C GLY A 171 -10.59 -3.36 -28.03
N LEU A 172 -9.64 -3.06 -27.15
CA LEU A 172 -8.48 -2.22 -27.44
C LEU A 172 -7.50 -2.93 -28.37
N SER A 173 -6.78 -2.16 -29.18
CA SER A 173 -5.65 -2.69 -29.95
C SER A 173 -4.48 -3.06 -29.03
N GLU A 174 -3.62 -3.98 -29.48
CA GLU A 174 -2.42 -4.39 -28.72
C GLU A 174 -1.53 -3.19 -28.34
N GLU A 175 -1.42 -2.19 -29.23
CA GLU A 175 -0.66 -0.96 -28.97
C GLU A 175 -1.26 -0.12 -27.83
N GLU A 176 -2.60 -0.01 -27.78
CA GLU A 176 -3.31 0.72 -26.72
C GLU A 176 -3.26 -0.02 -25.38
N ILE A 177 -3.39 -1.36 -25.41
CA ILE A 177 -3.25 -2.21 -24.23
C ILE A 177 -1.86 -1.99 -23.63
N GLN A 178 -0.82 -2.07 -24.45
CA GLN A 178 0.56 -1.89 -24.00
C GLN A 178 0.76 -0.48 -23.43
N LYS A 179 0.29 0.56 -24.11
CA LYS A 179 0.36 1.95 -23.64
C LYS A 179 -0.34 2.15 -22.29
N LYS A 180 -1.53 1.56 -22.10
CA LYS A 180 -2.26 1.65 -20.83
C LYS A 180 -1.53 0.92 -19.71
N ILE A 181 -1.03 -0.29 -19.95
CA ILE A 181 -0.26 -1.06 -18.97
C ILE A 181 1.03 -0.31 -18.59
N ASP A 182 1.77 0.21 -19.57
CA ASP A 182 2.99 0.99 -19.36
C ASP A 182 2.74 2.26 -18.53
N GLY A 183 1.56 2.87 -18.67
CA GLY A 183 1.13 3.99 -17.85
C GLY A 183 0.93 3.64 -16.36
N LEU A 184 0.60 2.38 -16.03
CA LEU A 184 0.41 1.92 -14.65
C LEU A 184 1.73 1.61 -13.95
N ILE A 185 2.76 1.18 -14.70
CA ILE A 185 4.07 0.77 -14.17
C ILE A 185 4.77 1.85 -13.33
N PRO A 186 4.92 3.12 -13.77
CA PRO A 186 5.63 4.13 -12.98
C PRO A 186 4.92 4.42 -11.65
N ILE A 187 3.59 4.35 -11.63
CA ILE A 187 2.81 4.54 -10.40
C ILE A 187 3.03 3.35 -9.47
N ALA A 188 2.90 2.12 -9.99
CA ALA A 188 3.15 0.89 -9.23
C ALA A 188 4.58 0.82 -8.65
N LYS A 189 5.58 1.29 -9.41
CA LYS A 189 6.98 1.37 -8.96
C LYS A 189 7.19 2.33 -7.79
N ASN A 190 6.34 3.33 -7.62
CA ASN A 190 6.44 4.33 -6.54
C ASN A 190 5.54 4.01 -5.34
N LEU A 191 4.87 2.87 -5.32
CA LEU A 191 4.10 2.43 -4.15
C LEU A 191 5.03 2.12 -2.96
N ASN A 192 4.58 2.46 -1.76
CA ASN A 192 5.25 2.15 -0.48
C ASN A 192 4.60 0.97 0.24
N SER A 193 4.00 0.03 -0.50
CA SER A 193 3.23 -1.10 0.04
C SER A 193 3.89 -2.46 -0.21
N LEU A 194 3.54 -3.44 0.62
CA LEU A 194 3.97 -4.84 0.49
C LEU A 194 3.43 -5.50 -0.79
N SER A 195 2.28 -5.03 -1.30
CA SER A 195 1.66 -5.54 -2.53
C SER A 195 2.38 -5.10 -3.81
N LYS A 196 3.31 -4.12 -3.72
CA LYS A 196 4.05 -3.55 -4.86
C LYS A 196 4.61 -4.61 -5.81
N ASN A 197 5.35 -5.58 -5.29
CA ASN A 197 6.00 -6.58 -6.14
C ASN A 197 4.97 -7.48 -6.84
N GLN A 198 3.89 -7.84 -6.14
CA GLN A 198 2.78 -8.58 -6.73
C GLN A 198 2.11 -7.77 -7.86
N ILE A 199 1.87 -6.49 -7.65
CA ILE A 199 1.28 -5.59 -8.64
C ILE A 199 2.21 -5.47 -9.87
N LEU A 200 3.50 -5.25 -9.66
CA LEU A 200 4.48 -5.15 -10.75
C LEU A 200 4.53 -6.43 -11.59
N ASN A 201 4.50 -7.60 -10.94
CA ASN A 201 4.44 -8.88 -11.64
C ASN A 201 3.15 -9.03 -12.48
N MET A 202 1.99 -8.54 -11.98
CA MET A 202 0.74 -8.53 -12.76
C MET A 202 0.83 -7.65 -14.02
N LEU A 203 1.63 -6.59 -13.96
CA LEU A 203 1.89 -5.68 -15.08
C LEU A 203 3.01 -6.18 -16.01
N GLY A 204 3.56 -7.38 -15.78
CA GLY A 204 4.62 -7.95 -16.61
C GLY A 204 6.03 -7.45 -16.30
N VAL A 205 6.22 -6.75 -15.17
CA VAL A 205 7.55 -6.31 -14.72
C VAL A 205 8.15 -7.39 -13.83
N GLU A 206 9.27 -7.99 -14.27
CA GLU A 206 10.01 -8.94 -13.43
C GLU A 206 10.54 -8.25 -12.17
N THR A 207 10.02 -8.64 -11.01
CA THR A 207 10.57 -8.23 -9.72
C THR A 207 11.42 -9.34 -9.13
N PRO A 208 12.51 -9.02 -8.40
CA PRO A 208 13.27 -10.04 -7.70
C PRO A 208 12.33 -10.78 -6.75
N THR A 209 12.08 -12.05 -7.08
CA THR A 209 11.26 -12.94 -6.26
C THR A 209 11.79 -12.90 -4.84
N GLN A 210 10.94 -12.53 -3.89
CA GLN A 210 11.26 -12.70 -2.47
C GLN A 210 11.51 -14.20 -2.27
N LYS A 211 12.79 -14.60 -2.25
CA LYS A 211 13.18 -15.94 -1.82
C LYS A 211 12.54 -16.13 -0.46
N LYS A 212 11.51 -16.97 -0.38
CA LYS A 212 11.02 -17.50 0.90
C LYS A 212 12.27 -17.95 1.64
N LYS A 213 12.63 -17.27 2.73
CA LYS A 213 13.66 -17.78 3.63
C LYS A 213 13.20 -19.19 3.98
N ALA A 214 13.99 -20.18 3.60
CA ALA A 214 13.74 -21.56 4.01
C ALA A 214 13.51 -21.53 5.53
N PRO A 215 12.50 -22.24 6.06
CA PRO A 215 12.44 -22.43 7.50
C PRO A 215 13.79 -23.02 7.89
N LEU A 216 14.44 -22.38 8.88
CA LEU A 216 15.58 -22.98 9.55
C LEU A 216 15.07 -24.30 10.12
N VAL A 217 15.32 -25.39 9.39
CA VAL A 217 15.19 -26.74 9.92
C VAL A 217 16.35 -26.87 10.89
N THR A 218 16.10 -26.48 12.14
CA THR A 218 16.91 -26.88 13.28
C THR A 218 16.80 -28.39 13.40
N PHE A 219 17.90 -29.09 13.12
CA PHE A 219 18.17 -30.44 13.60
C PHE A 219 18.88 -30.36 14.95
#